data_AF-A0A699W2G1-F1
#
_entry.id   AF-A0A699W2G1-F1
#
_cell.length_a   1.000
_cell.length_b   1.000
_cell.length_c   1.000
_cell.angle_alpha   90.00
_cell.angle_beta   90.00
_cell.angle_gamma   90.00
#
_symmetry.space_group_name_H-M   'P 1'
#
loop_
_entity.id
_entity.type
_entity.pdbx_description
1 polymer ?
#
loop_
_entity_poly.entity_id
_entity_poly.type
_entity_poly.pdbx_seq_one_letter_code
_entity_poly.pdbx_strand_id
1 'polypeptide(L)' 'VELKKLPPHLEYAFLGDNEKWPVIIAKDLSTNEKTALINVLRTRKKAIA' A
#
# COMPACT_ATOMS: atom_id res chain seq x y z
N VAL A 1 14.40 3.78 2.43
CA VAL A 1 14.06 2.90 1.29
C VAL A 1 14.17 3.75 0.04
N GLU A 2 14.94 3.30 -0.94
CA GLU A 2 15.00 3.96 -2.24
C GLU A 2 13.87 3.40 -3.12
N LEU A 3 12.83 4.21 -3.35
CA LEU A 3 11.67 3.81 -4.14
C LEU A 3 11.90 4.10 -5.62
N LYS A 4 11.52 3.15 -6.47
CA LYS A 4 11.63 3.31 -7.93
C LYS A 4 10.50 4.21 -8.43
N LYS A 5 10.72 4.85 -9.59
CA LYS A 5 9.62 5.54 -10.29
C LYS A 5 8.57 4.53 -10.72
N LEU A 6 7.32 4.81 -10.37
CA LEU A 6 6.17 4.00 -10.76
C LEU A 6 5.50 4.57 -12.03
N PRO A 7 4.81 3.71 -12.81
CA PRO A 7 3.85 4.14 -13.80
C PRO A 7 2.78 5.08 -13.20
N PRO A 8 2.18 5.99 -14.01
CA PRO A 8 1.29 7.05 -13.51
C PRO A 8 -0.02 6.55 -12.87
N HIS A 9 -0.42 5.32 -13.16
CA HIS A 9 -1.61 4.67 -12.59
C HIS A 9 -1.33 3.96 -11.26
N LEU A 10 -0.08 3.95 -10.80
CA LEU A 10 0.33 3.32 -9.55
C LEU A 10 0.83 4.35 -8.55
N GLU A 11 0.60 4.06 -7.28
CA GLU A 11 0.99 4.90 -6.15
C GLU A 11 1.56 4.01 -5.04
N TYR A 12 2.50 4.56 -4.27
CA TYR A 12 2.97 3.91 -3.04
C TYR A 12 2.01 4.22 -1.90
N ALA A 13 1.61 3.17 -1.20
CA ALA A 13 1.02 3.27 0.13
C ALA A 13 1.93 2.55 1.12
N PHE A 14 1.81 2.87 2.40
CA PHE A 14 2.72 2.33 3.41
C PHE A 14 1.96 1.54 4.47
N LEU A 15 2.48 0.37 4.81
CA LEU A 15 1.96 -0.52 5.84
C LEU A 15 2.91 -0.57 7.05
N GLY A 16 2.32 -0.85 8.21
CA GLY A 16 3.03 -0.97 9.50
C GLY A 16 2.96 0.30 10.35
N ASP A 17 3.36 0.17 11.62
CA ASP A 17 3.17 1.24 12.63
C ASP A 17 4.05 2.47 12.38
N ASN A 18 5.07 2.36 11.52
CA ASN A 18 5.95 3.46 11.09
C ASN A 18 6.08 3.52 9.56
N GLU A 19 5.06 3.11 8.80
CA GLU A 19 5.08 3.19 7.34
C GLU A 19 6.28 2.46 6.68
N LYS A 20 6.85 1.46 7.37
CA LYS A 20 8.11 0.82 6.96
C LYS A 20 7.99 -0.03 5.70
N TRP A 21 6.79 -0.50 5.37
CA TRP A 21 6.58 -1.45 4.29
C TRP A 21 5.83 -0.77 3.14
N PRO A 22 6.54 -0.35 2.07
CA PRO A 22 5.87 0.18 0.89
C PRO A 22 5.11 -0.93 0.19
N VAL A 23 3.86 -0.66 -0.13
CA VAL A 23 3.03 -1.45 -1.03
C VAL A 23 2.63 -0.60 -2.23
N ILE A 24 2.47 -1.22 -3.38
CA ILE A 24 2.08 -0.55 -4.62
C ILE A 24 0.57 -0.76 -4.79
N ILE A 25 -0.17 0.32 -4.95
CA ILE A 25 -1.62 0.32 -5.15
C ILE A 25 -1.99 1.10 -6.41
N ALA A 26 -3.21 0.89 -6.92
CA ALA A 26 -3.74 1.71 -7.99
C ALA A 26 -4.04 3.13 -7.47
N LYS A 27 -3.59 4.14 -8.21
CA LYS A 27 -3.80 5.56 -7.88
C LYS A 27 -5.28 5.93 -7.93
N ASP A 28 -6.01 5.26 -8.82
CA ASP A 28 -7.40 5.54 -9.19
C ASP A 28 -8.41 5.06 -8.14
N LEU A 29 -7.95 4.38 -7.08
CA LEU A 29 -8.79 3.97 -5.97
C LEU A 29 -9.30 5.20 -5.20
N SER A 30 -10.57 5.14 -4.79
CA SER A 30 -11.12 6.13 -3.85
C SER A 30 -10.45 6.01 -2.47
N THR A 31 -10.49 7.09 -1.69
CA THR A 31 -9.92 7.10 -0.32
C THR A 31 -10.47 5.97 0.56
N ASN A 32 -11.74 5.63 0.40
CA ASN A 32 -12.39 4.54 1.14
C ASN A 32 -11.84 3.17 0.72
N GLU A 33 -11.68 2.93 -0.58
CA GLU A 33 -11.09 1.69 -1.10
C GLU A 33 -9.63 1.54 -0.68
N LYS A 34 -8.84 2.63 -0.72
CA LYS A 34 -7.46 2.64 -0.23
C LYS A 34 -7.39 2.24 1.24
N THR A 35 -8.26 2.83 2.06
CA THR A 35 -8.32 2.53 3.51
C THR A 35 -8.73 1.09 3.78
N ALA A 36 -9.76 0.59 3.07
CA ALA A 36 -10.21 -0.79 3.17
C ALA A 36 -9.11 -1.78 2.76
N LEU A 37 -8.42 -1.51 1.65
CA LEU A 37 -7.30 -2.30 1.16
C LEU A 37 -6.17 -2.35 2.19
N ILE A 38 -5.75 -1.20 2.73
CA ILE A 38 -4.70 -1.14 3.76
C ILE A 38 -5.09 -1.95 5.00
N ASN A 39 -6.35 -1.89 5.45
CA ASN A 39 -6.82 -2.67 6.60
C ASN A 39 -6.78 -4.19 6.33
N VAL A 40 -7.19 -4.62 5.13
CA VAL A 40 -7.09 -6.03 4.72
C VAL A 40 -5.62 -6.48 4.67
N LEU A 41 -4.73 -5.67 4.11
CA LEU A 41 -3.30 -5.99 4.05
C LEU A 41 -2.67 -6.02 5.45
N ARG A 42 -3.08 -5.12 6.35
CA ARG A 42 -2.61 -5.06 7.74
C ARG A 42 -3.04 -6.29 8.54
N THR A 43 -4.24 -6.82 8.31
CA THR A 43 -4.73 -8.05 8.94
C THR A 43 -4.10 -9.31 8.35
N ARG A 44 -3.72 -9.28 7.07
CA ARG A 44 -3.10 -10.40 6.35
C ARG A 44 -1.58 -10.33 6.26
N LYS A 45 -0.91 -9.59 7.15
CA LYS A 45 0.57 -9.48 7.21
C LYS A 45 1.29 -10.83 7.14
N LYS A 46 0.74 -11.88 7.77
CA LYS A 46 1.32 -13.25 7.78
C LYS A 46 1.33 -13.95 6.42
N ALA A 47 0.49 -13.54 5.48
CA ALA A 47 0.43 -14.12 4.14
C ALA A 47 1.38 -13.45 3.14
N ILE A 48 1.97 -12.31 3.53
CA ILE A 48 2.81 -11.46 2.68
C ILE A 48 4.28 -11.52 3.13
N ALA A 49 4.53 -11.89 4.40
CA ALA A 49 5.85 -12.05 5.01
C ALA A 49 6.49 -13.41 4.71
#